data_AF-A0A7C1UKW3-F1
#
_entry.id   AF-A0A7C1UKW3-F1
#
_cell.length_a   1.000
_cell.length_b   1.000
_cell.length_c   1.000
_cell.angle_alpha   90.00
_cell.angle_beta   90.00
_cell.angle_gamma   90.00
#
_symmetry.space_group_name_H-M   'P 1'
#
loop_
_entity.id
_entity.type
_entity.pdbx_description
1 polymer ?
#
loop_
_entity_poly.entity_id
_entity_poly.type
_entity_poly.pdbx_seq_one_letter_code
_entity_poly.pdbx_strand_id
1 'polypeptide(L)'
;MSLVSGYFGVDFPDPHRGCVKIPIMNILGVMPVKVGIYNFLILVECFVWASASALASPATKTAHTVSTVSATEEGVKSPGTKEDQTRSGPEATSLSPVVLEARSALRQAQDYERKNDYQAARLLYQQAIKLAGWRDSKTRTAARHGLDYKLPLRETDWRLAKGDLVGAFSLLNQAVRANQGHPERLQKITALIDRVKSIHAERQSKEASELLLPRIKQRLADYRKRTGHYPLTVEALNAVLPADQAPLKYHDIIGYKATSQAYHMLVRSKTDPKHVLSLDVTGLIQ
;
A
#
# COMPACT_ATOMS: atom_id res chain seq x y z
N MET A 1 72.29 -22.87 11.65
CA MET A 1 73.15 -21.73 12.00
C MET A 1 72.68 -20.52 11.22
N SER A 2 72.55 -19.39 11.93
CA SER A 2 72.21 -18.02 11.51
C SER A 2 70.76 -17.62 11.22
N LEU A 3 70.34 -16.63 12.00
CA LEU A 3 69.06 -15.93 12.18
C LEU A 3 69.14 -14.54 11.52
N VAL A 4 68.02 -14.02 11.00
CA VAL A 4 67.58 -12.59 11.03
C VAL A 4 66.06 -12.64 10.72
N SER A 5 65.07 -12.51 11.62
CA SER A 5 64.65 -11.50 12.61
C SER A 5 64.48 -10.07 12.08
N GLY A 6 63.22 -9.69 11.82
CA GLY A 6 62.78 -8.32 11.59
C GLY A 6 61.41 -8.10 12.23
N TYR A 7 61.42 -7.67 13.50
CA TYR A 7 60.25 -7.24 14.26
C TYR A 7 59.87 -5.81 13.87
N PHE A 8 58.57 -5.57 13.63
CA PHE A 8 57.96 -4.25 13.83
C PHE A 8 57.03 -4.36 15.03
N GLY A 9 57.44 -3.75 16.14
CA GLY A 9 56.59 -3.51 17.31
C GLY A 9 55.82 -2.21 17.11
N VAL A 10 54.54 -2.23 17.47
CA VAL A 10 53.79 -1.01 17.82
C VAL A 10 53.04 -1.33 19.11
N ASP A 11 53.29 -0.49 20.11
CA ASP A 11 52.95 -0.66 21.51
C ASP A 11 51.43 -0.65 21.79
N PHE A 12 51.02 -1.56 22.67
CA PHE A 12 49.77 -1.51 23.42
C PHE A 12 49.98 -0.72 24.72
N PRO A 13 49.11 0.23 25.10
CA PRO A 13 49.02 0.67 26.48
C PRO A 13 48.07 -0.23 27.29
N ASP A 14 48.64 -0.86 28.31
CA ASP A 14 48.00 -1.73 29.31
C ASP A 14 47.42 -0.88 30.49
N PRO A 15 46.77 -1.48 31.52
CA PRO A 15 45.51 -1.02 32.08
C PRO A 15 45.71 -0.37 33.47
N HIS A 16 44.61 0.10 34.07
CA HIS A 16 44.50 0.69 35.42
C HIS A 16 44.76 2.20 35.54
N ARG A 17 43.65 2.96 35.53
CA ARG A 17 43.29 3.94 36.59
C ARG A 17 41.90 4.53 36.30
N GLY A 18 41.01 4.47 37.29
CA GLY A 18 39.79 5.28 37.32
C GLY A 18 38.49 4.50 37.52
N CYS A 19 38.26 4.01 38.74
CA CYS A 19 36.93 3.62 39.21
C CYS A 19 35.97 4.81 39.11
N VAL A 20 34.85 4.63 38.40
CA VAL A 20 33.66 5.49 38.56
C VAL A 20 32.50 4.58 38.98
N LYS A 21 32.12 4.71 40.26
CA LYS A 21 30.87 4.19 40.81
C LYS A 21 29.72 5.08 40.32
N ILE A 22 28.72 4.50 39.66
CA ILE A 22 27.38 5.08 39.53
C ILE A 22 26.37 3.96 39.87
N PRO A 23 25.36 4.22 40.71
CA PRO A 23 24.66 3.18 41.46
C PRO A 23 23.61 2.43 40.64
N ILE A 24 23.43 1.17 41.02
CA ILE A 24 22.25 0.35 40.73
C ILE A 24 21.12 0.82 41.65
N MET A 25 20.03 1.32 41.08
CA MET A 25 18.70 1.17 41.66
C MET A 25 17.75 0.62 40.59
N ASN A 26 17.29 -0.60 40.87
CA ASN A 26 16.12 -1.25 40.29
C ASN A 26 14.88 -0.35 40.36
N ILE A 27 14.17 -0.20 39.24
CA ILE A 27 12.70 -0.25 39.24
C ILE A 27 12.25 -1.03 38.00
N LEU A 28 11.44 -2.06 38.27
CA LEU A 28 10.69 -2.90 37.34
C LEU A 28 9.93 -2.11 36.28
N GLY A 29 9.77 -2.67 35.07
CA GLY A 29 8.62 -2.31 34.24
C GLY A 29 8.72 -2.51 32.73
N VAL A 30 8.21 -3.66 32.28
CA VAL A 30 7.44 -3.85 31.04
C VAL A 30 8.19 -3.91 29.70
N MET A 31 7.81 -4.96 28.97
CA MET A 31 8.35 -5.54 27.73
C MET A 31 8.38 -4.60 26.50
N PRO A 32 9.20 -4.93 25.47
CA PRO A 32 9.21 -4.19 24.22
C PRO A 32 7.93 -4.40 23.40
N VAL A 33 7.18 -3.30 23.20
CA VAL A 33 5.92 -3.15 22.44
C VAL A 33 6.05 -3.45 20.92
N LYS A 34 7.15 -4.06 20.44
CA LYS A 34 7.38 -4.27 19.00
C LYS A 34 6.84 -5.58 18.42
N VAL A 35 6.22 -6.44 19.23
CA VAL A 35 5.60 -7.70 18.75
C VAL A 35 4.06 -7.60 18.64
N GLY A 36 3.44 -6.56 19.20
CA GLY A 36 1.97 -6.41 19.23
C GLY A 36 1.32 -5.92 17.93
N ILE A 37 2.05 -5.23 17.06
CA ILE A 37 1.46 -4.62 15.85
C ILE A 37 1.24 -5.67 14.74
N TYR A 38 2.08 -6.70 14.67
CA TYR A 38 1.97 -7.74 13.64
C TYR A 38 0.80 -8.71 13.86
N ASN A 39 0.46 -9.01 15.13
CA ASN A 39 -0.74 -9.81 15.42
C ASN A 39 -2.04 -9.03 15.27
N PHE A 40 -2.00 -7.70 15.39
CA PHE A 40 -3.20 -6.87 15.21
C PHE A 40 -3.60 -6.73 13.73
N LEU A 41 -2.63 -6.75 12.80
CA LEU A 41 -2.94 -6.73 11.36
C LEU A 41 -3.60 -8.03 10.86
N ILE A 42 -3.18 -9.19 11.39
CA ILE A 42 -3.75 -10.49 11.01
C ILE A 42 -5.19 -10.65 11.52
N LEU A 43 -5.50 -10.12 12.70
CA LEU A 43 -6.87 -10.17 13.25
C LEU A 43 -7.87 -9.28 12.48
N VAL A 44 -7.41 -8.18 11.88
CA VAL A 44 -8.26 -7.30 11.05
C VAL A 44 -8.57 -7.95 9.70
N GLU A 45 -7.65 -8.72 9.11
CA GLU A 45 -7.91 -9.47 7.87
C GLU A 45 -8.99 -10.54 8.05
N CYS A 46 -9.03 -11.24 9.20
CA CYS A 46 -10.06 -12.25 9.47
C CYS A 46 -11.47 -11.64 9.66
N PHE A 47 -11.58 -10.46 10.25
CA PHE A 47 -12.89 -9.85 10.56
C PHE A 47 -13.57 -9.24 9.33
N VAL A 48 -12.78 -8.71 8.38
CA VAL A 48 -13.31 -8.16 7.11
C VAL A 48 -13.80 -9.28 6.18
N TRP A 49 -13.19 -10.47 6.23
CA TRP A 49 -13.59 -11.60 5.39
C TRP A 49 -14.87 -12.30 5.90
N ALA A 50 -15.07 -12.39 7.22
CA ALA A 50 -16.29 -12.97 7.79
C ALA A 50 -17.56 -12.14 7.50
N SER A 51 -17.41 -10.82 7.31
CA SER A 51 -18.54 -9.91 7.07
C SER A 51 -19.01 -9.91 5.61
N ALA A 52 -18.15 -10.27 4.66
CA ALA A 52 -18.47 -10.29 3.24
C ALA A 52 -19.24 -11.57 2.82
N SER A 53 -19.02 -12.69 3.52
CA SER A 53 -19.65 -13.97 3.21
C SER A 53 -21.10 -14.10 3.71
N ALA A 54 -21.56 -13.22 4.59
CA ALA A 54 -22.93 -13.23 5.11
C ALA A 54 -23.97 -12.53 4.21
N LEU A 55 -23.54 -11.83 3.15
CA LEU A 55 -24.43 -11.05 2.27
C LEU A 55 -24.75 -11.71 0.92
N ALA A 56 -24.24 -12.92 0.67
CA ALA A 56 -24.43 -13.64 -0.59
C ALA A 56 -25.24 -14.92 -0.36
N SER A 57 -26.56 -14.77 -0.17
CA SER A 57 -27.51 -15.88 -0.32
C SER A 57 -28.70 -15.42 -1.18
N PRO A 58 -28.99 -16.06 -2.33
CA PRO A 58 -30.06 -15.63 -3.22
C PRO A 58 -31.39 -16.32 -2.86
N ALA A 59 -32.40 -15.54 -2.49
CA ALA A 59 -33.77 -16.02 -2.40
C ALA A 59 -34.44 -16.01 -3.79
N THR A 60 -34.90 -17.18 -4.20
CA THR A 60 -35.64 -17.48 -5.43
C THR A 60 -37.08 -16.97 -5.40
N LYS A 61 -37.47 -16.32 -6.52
CA LYS A 61 -38.77 -16.27 -7.22
C LYS A 61 -40.07 -16.65 -6.48
N THR A 62 -41.08 -15.79 -6.61
CA THR A 62 -42.35 -16.13 -7.29
C THR A 62 -43.00 -14.87 -7.89
N ALA A 63 -43.50 -15.02 -9.12
CA ALA A 63 -44.30 -14.06 -9.86
C ALA A 63 -45.79 -14.42 -9.77
N HIS A 64 -46.68 -13.45 -9.95
CA HIS A 64 -48.11 -13.51 -10.34
C HIS A 64 -48.70 -12.10 -10.03
N THR A 65 -49.59 -11.41 -10.75
CA THR A 65 -50.39 -11.62 -11.97
C THR A 65 -51.07 -10.26 -12.26
N VAL A 66 -50.98 -9.81 -13.51
CA VAL A 66 -51.99 -9.12 -14.37
C VAL A 66 -53.08 -8.25 -13.71
N SER A 67 -53.22 -7.00 -14.17
CA SER A 67 -54.51 -6.47 -14.71
C SER A 67 -54.31 -5.17 -15.51
N THR A 68 -54.68 -5.28 -16.78
CA THR A 68 -55.02 -4.25 -17.78
C THR A 68 -56.30 -3.51 -17.43
N VAL A 69 -56.38 -2.19 -17.64
CA VAL A 69 -57.61 -1.51 -18.11
C VAL A 69 -57.24 -0.32 -19.03
N SER A 70 -57.90 -0.31 -20.18
CA SER A 70 -57.95 0.60 -21.33
C SER A 70 -58.47 2.02 -20.95
N ALA A 71 -57.94 3.11 -21.52
CA ALA A 71 -58.36 3.81 -22.76
C ALA A 71 -59.70 4.58 -22.70
N THR A 72 -59.64 5.89 -23.05
CA THR A 72 -60.56 6.76 -23.84
C THR A 72 -60.34 8.22 -23.40
N GLU A 73 -59.77 9.14 -24.19
CA GLU A 73 -60.29 9.91 -25.35
C GLU A 73 -61.42 10.93 -25.07
N GLU A 74 -61.40 12.00 -25.89
CA GLU A 74 -62.19 13.25 -25.90
C GLU A 74 -61.58 14.41 -25.07
N GLY A 75 -61.34 15.63 -25.57
CA GLY A 75 -61.64 16.26 -26.85
C GLY A 75 -61.89 17.77 -26.65
N VAL A 76 -61.29 18.59 -27.53
CA VAL A 76 -61.86 19.82 -28.13
C VAL A 76 -61.60 21.23 -27.51
N LYS A 77 -61.06 22.10 -28.40
CA LYS A 77 -61.17 23.57 -28.60
C LYS A 77 -60.23 24.59 -27.92
N SER A 78 -59.32 25.15 -28.74
CA SER A 78 -58.80 26.54 -28.72
C SER A 78 -59.89 27.57 -29.10
N PRO A 79 -59.66 28.91 -29.25
CA PRO A 79 -58.48 29.77 -29.00
C PRO A 79 -58.79 31.10 -28.26
N GLY A 80 -57.78 31.94 -27.97
CA GLY A 80 -57.98 33.31 -27.50
C GLY A 80 -56.68 34.13 -27.43
N THR A 81 -56.46 34.95 -28.44
CA THR A 81 -55.33 35.89 -28.63
C THR A 81 -55.51 37.15 -27.77
N LYS A 82 -54.45 37.62 -27.09
CA LYS A 82 -54.18 39.06 -26.87
C LYS A 82 -52.68 39.30 -26.81
N GLU A 83 -52.22 40.09 -27.77
CA GLU A 83 -51.00 40.90 -27.71
C GLU A 83 -51.05 41.80 -26.47
N ASP A 84 -49.94 42.02 -25.77
CA ASP A 84 -49.13 43.23 -25.96
C ASP A 84 -48.03 43.33 -24.87
N GLN A 85 -46.86 43.81 -25.31
CA GLN A 85 -45.82 44.51 -24.55
C GLN A 85 -45.56 44.16 -23.07
N THR A 86 -44.39 43.56 -22.80
CA THR A 86 -43.23 44.37 -22.39
C THR A 86 -41.94 43.59 -22.48
N ARG A 87 -41.03 44.17 -23.25
CA ARG A 87 -39.62 43.88 -23.35
C ARG A 87 -38.94 44.32 -22.04
N SER A 88 -38.60 43.39 -21.17
CA SER A 88 -37.56 43.57 -20.16
C SER A 88 -36.46 42.54 -20.44
N GLY A 89 -35.24 43.04 -20.57
CA GLY A 89 -34.08 42.26 -21.02
C GLY A 89 -33.77 41.07 -20.12
N PRO A 90 -32.81 40.20 -20.50
CA PRO A 90 -32.28 39.22 -19.59
C PRO A 90 -31.67 39.99 -18.42
N GLU A 91 -32.37 40.04 -17.29
CA GLU A 91 -31.74 40.34 -16.01
C GLU A 91 -30.58 39.36 -15.90
N ALA A 92 -29.36 39.86 -16.06
CA ALA A 92 -28.17 39.13 -15.67
C ALA A 92 -28.38 38.84 -14.19
N THR A 93 -28.89 37.65 -13.88
CA THR A 93 -29.07 37.17 -12.52
C THR A 93 -27.68 37.15 -11.91
N SER A 94 -27.31 38.25 -11.25
CA SER A 94 -26.01 38.43 -10.66
C SER A 94 -25.88 37.31 -9.64
N LEU A 95 -24.99 36.37 -9.92
CA LEU A 95 -24.77 35.23 -9.05
C LEU A 95 -24.44 35.79 -7.66
N SER A 96 -25.17 35.32 -6.64
CA SER A 96 -24.95 35.73 -5.25
C SER A 96 -23.45 35.65 -4.92
N PRO A 97 -22.89 36.65 -4.21
CA PRO A 97 -21.45 36.69 -3.89
C PRO A 97 -20.95 35.40 -3.23
N VAL A 98 -21.80 34.74 -2.43
CA VAL A 98 -21.51 33.44 -1.79
C VAL A 98 -21.34 32.31 -2.82
N VAL A 99 -22.13 32.31 -3.90
CA VAL A 99 -22.03 31.32 -4.98
C VAL A 99 -20.76 31.55 -5.80
N LEU A 100 -20.38 32.82 -6.04
CA LEU A 100 -19.12 33.17 -6.68
C LEU A 100 -17.91 32.74 -5.84
N GLU A 101 -17.97 32.96 -4.53
CA GLU A 101 -16.94 32.53 -3.58
C GLU A 101 -16.81 30.99 -3.54
N ALA A 102 -17.92 30.26 -3.51
CA ALA A 102 -17.92 28.79 -3.55
C ALA A 102 -17.24 28.25 -4.82
N ARG A 103 -17.53 28.87 -5.97
CA ARG A 103 -16.91 28.52 -7.26
C ARG A 103 -15.43 28.88 -7.29
N SER A 104 -15.05 30.01 -6.69
CA SER A 104 -13.65 30.41 -6.54
C SER A 104 -12.88 29.39 -5.69
N ALA A 105 -13.40 29.01 -4.54
CA ALA A 105 -12.81 28.00 -3.66
C ALA A 105 -12.64 26.65 -4.37
N LEU A 106 -13.64 26.22 -5.16
CA LEU A 106 -13.54 25.00 -5.97
C LEU A 106 -12.40 25.07 -7.00
N ARG A 107 -12.24 26.20 -7.70
CA ARG A 107 -11.15 26.38 -8.67
C ARG A 107 -9.78 26.37 -7.99
N GLN A 108 -9.65 27.07 -6.87
CA GLN A 108 -8.41 27.08 -6.09
C GLN A 108 -8.07 25.67 -5.58
N ALA A 109 -9.05 24.90 -5.10
CA ALA A 109 -8.84 23.51 -4.68
C ALA A 109 -8.23 22.66 -5.81
N GLN A 110 -8.73 22.81 -7.03
CA GLN A 110 -8.23 22.11 -8.21
C GLN A 110 -6.81 22.54 -8.60
N ASP A 111 -6.47 23.80 -8.38
CA ASP A 111 -5.12 24.31 -8.64
C ASP A 111 -4.11 23.80 -7.60
N TYR A 112 -4.47 23.76 -6.32
CA TYR A 112 -3.63 23.13 -5.28
C TYR A 112 -3.48 21.62 -5.50
N GLU A 113 -4.53 20.94 -5.97
CA GLU A 113 -4.47 19.52 -6.36
C GLU A 113 -3.46 19.28 -7.49
N ARG A 114 -3.37 20.18 -8.48
CA ARG A 114 -2.35 20.12 -9.55
C ARG A 114 -0.93 20.39 -9.04
N LYS A 115 -0.80 21.16 -7.97
CA LYS A 115 0.48 21.48 -7.31
C LYS A 115 0.90 20.43 -6.27
N ASN A 116 0.15 19.34 -6.11
CA ASN A 116 0.36 18.30 -5.11
C ASN A 116 0.28 18.79 -3.65
N ASP A 117 -0.37 19.94 -3.41
CA ASP A 117 -0.68 20.41 -2.05
C ASP A 117 -2.07 19.91 -1.65
N TYR A 118 -2.11 18.63 -1.27
CA TYR A 118 -3.36 17.93 -1.01
C TYR A 118 -4.07 18.42 0.27
N GLN A 119 -3.32 18.96 1.23
CA GLN A 119 -3.91 19.49 2.46
C GLN A 119 -4.65 20.81 2.19
N ALA A 120 -4.03 21.75 1.46
CA ALA A 120 -4.70 22.98 1.05
C ALA A 120 -5.90 22.68 0.14
N ALA A 121 -5.74 21.76 -0.82
CA ALA A 121 -6.85 21.34 -1.68
C ALA A 121 -8.04 20.77 -0.88
N ARG A 122 -7.78 19.94 0.13
CA ARG A 122 -8.83 19.34 0.99
C ARG A 122 -9.62 20.41 1.74
N LEU A 123 -8.95 21.40 2.32
CA LEU A 123 -9.58 22.51 3.04
C LEU A 123 -10.47 23.33 2.10
N LEU A 124 -9.99 23.65 0.90
CA LEU A 124 -10.73 24.42 -0.09
C LEU A 124 -11.92 23.64 -0.66
N TYR A 125 -11.81 22.33 -0.86
CA TYR A 125 -12.95 21.50 -1.22
C TYR A 125 -14.04 21.50 -0.12
N GLN A 126 -13.65 21.39 1.15
CA GLN A 126 -14.59 21.47 2.28
C GLN A 126 -15.25 22.85 2.37
N GLN A 127 -14.49 23.93 2.15
CA GLN A 127 -15.02 25.30 2.09
C GLN A 127 -16.01 25.48 0.94
N ALA A 128 -15.68 25.01 -0.26
CA ALA A 128 -16.57 25.07 -1.42
C ALA A 128 -17.90 24.33 -1.17
N ILE A 129 -17.87 23.17 -0.49
CA ILE A 129 -19.08 22.43 -0.08
C ILE A 129 -19.92 23.24 0.90
N LYS A 130 -19.29 23.87 1.90
CA LYS A 130 -19.97 24.70 2.91
C LYS A 130 -20.62 25.93 2.28
N LEU A 131 -19.89 26.68 1.46
CA LEU A 131 -20.37 27.90 0.82
C LEU A 131 -21.46 27.63 -0.22
N ALA A 132 -21.32 26.57 -1.02
CA ALA A 132 -22.32 26.21 -2.02
C ALA A 132 -23.68 25.85 -1.38
N GLY A 133 -23.66 25.19 -0.21
CA GLY A 133 -24.87 24.83 0.54
C GLY A 133 -25.91 24.10 -0.31
N TRP A 134 -27.18 24.48 -0.19
CA TRP A 134 -28.25 24.03 -1.10
C TRP A 134 -28.39 24.92 -2.34
N ARG A 135 -27.76 26.10 -2.35
CA ARG A 135 -27.92 27.15 -3.36
C ARG A 135 -27.19 26.85 -4.67
N ASP A 136 -26.07 26.14 -4.62
CA ASP A 136 -25.34 25.68 -5.81
C ASP A 136 -25.03 24.17 -5.73
N SER A 137 -26.05 23.37 -6.05
CA SER A 137 -25.95 21.90 -6.07
C SER A 137 -24.84 21.40 -7.01
N LYS A 138 -24.58 22.11 -8.12
CA LYS A 138 -23.54 21.73 -9.09
C LYS A 138 -22.15 21.90 -8.49
N THR A 139 -21.87 23.06 -7.89
CA THR A 139 -20.58 23.32 -7.22
C THR A 139 -20.39 22.38 -6.03
N ARG A 140 -21.42 22.15 -5.22
CA ARG A 140 -21.37 21.20 -4.10
C ARG A 140 -21.04 19.78 -4.57
N THR A 141 -21.70 19.30 -5.61
CA THR A 141 -21.49 17.95 -6.16
C THR A 141 -20.10 17.80 -6.75
N ALA A 142 -19.63 18.81 -7.48
CA ALA A 142 -18.27 18.83 -8.02
C ALA A 142 -17.20 18.86 -6.91
N ALA A 143 -17.42 19.62 -5.84
CA ALA A 143 -16.51 19.68 -4.71
C ALA A 143 -16.47 18.36 -3.91
N ARG A 144 -17.61 17.70 -3.70
CA ARG A 144 -17.68 16.35 -3.10
C ARG A 144 -16.94 15.32 -3.96
N HIS A 145 -17.19 15.33 -5.26
CA HIS A 145 -16.47 14.45 -6.18
C HIS A 145 -14.95 14.70 -6.19
N GLY A 146 -14.53 15.95 -6.03
CA GLY A 146 -13.12 16.31 -5.81
C GLY A 146 -12.57 15.71 -4.53
N LEU A 147 -13.23 16.00 -3.40
CA LEU A 147 -12.82 15.61 -2.05
C LEU A 147 -12.78 14.10 -1.83
N ASP A 148 -13.84 13.41 -2.22
CA ASP A 148 -14.08 12.02 -1.84
C ASP A 148 -13.49 11.02 -2.85
N TYR A 149 -13.13 11.49 -4.04
CA TYR A 149 -12.67 10.61 -5.11
C TYR A 149 -11.40 11.10 -5.81
N LYS A 150 -11.43 12.26 -6.50
CA LYS A 150 -10.27 12.70 -7.30
C LYS A 150 -9.02 12.95 -6.47
N LEU A 151 -9.17 13.69 -5.37
CA LEU A 151 -8.09 14.06 -4.47
C LEU A 151 -7.45 12.79 -3.87
N PRO A 152 -8.22 11.83 -3.33
CA PRO A 152 -7.69 10.55 -2.91
C PRO A 152 -6.83 9.80 -3.92
N LEU A 153 -7.31 9.66 -5.15
CA LEU A 153 -6.57 8.92 -6.18
C LEU A 153 -5.19 9.56 -6.45
N ARG A 154 -5.15 10.89 -6.58
CA ARG A 154 -3.90 11.62 -6.85
C ARG A 154 -2.95 11.61 -5.66
N GLU A 155 -3.48 11.80 -4.44
CA GLU A 155 -2.68 11.75 -3.22
C GLU A 155 -2.07 10.36 -3.03
N THR A 156 -2.82 9.29 -3.35
CA THR A 156 -2.31 7.92 -3.36
C THR A 156 -1.15 7.76 -4.34
N ASP A 157 -1.29 8.19 -5.61
CA ASP A 157 -0.20 8.07 -6.60
C ASP A 157 1.08 8.80 -6.15
N TRP A 158 0.93 9.99 -5.55
CA TRP A 158 2.06 10.73 -4.99
C TRP A 158 2.69 10.03 -3.77
N ARG A 159 1.88 9.44 -2.88
CA ARG A 159 2.39 8.65 -1.74
C ARG A 159 3.11 7.39 -2.20
N LEU A 160 2.61 6.72 -3.24
CA LEU A 160 3.27 5.58 -3.87
C LEU A 160 4.63 5.97 -4.42
N ALA A 161 4.73 7.12 -5.12
CA ALA A 161 6.00 7.63 -5.63
C ALA A 161 7.01 7.94 -4.50
N LYS A 162 6.52 8.38 -3.34
CA LYS A 162 7.34 8.58 -2.12
C LYS A 162 7.62 7.29 -1.34
N GLY A 163 7.02 6.17 -1.73
CA GLY A 163 7.14 4.89 -1.05
C GLY A 163 6.34 4.75 0.25
N ASP A 164 5.42 5.66 0.55
CA ASP A 164 4.50 5.59 1.68
C ASP A 164 3.29 4.68 1.35
N LEU A 165 3.50 3.37 1.42
CA LEU A 165 2.49 2.37 1.10
C LEU A 165 1.35 2.33 2.13
N VAL A 166 1.67 2.52 3.41
CA VAL A 166 0.68 2.48 4.50
C VAL A 166 -0.27 3.67 4.41
N GLY A 167 0.26 4.87 4.19
CA GLY A 167 -0.55 6.07 3.98
C GLY A 167 -1.40 5.96 2.72
N ALA A 168 -0.85 5.44 1.61
CA ALA A 168 -1.58 5.19 0.38
C ALA A 168 -2.77 4.24 0.59
N PHE A 169 -2.57 3.13 1.32
CA PHE A 169 -3.61 2.14 1.59
C PHE A 169 -4.72 2.68 2.51
N SER A 170 -4.34 3.37 3.59
CA SER A 170 -5.29 4.02 4.51
C SER A 170 -6.20 4.99 3.76
N LEU A 171 -5.62 5.77 2.85
CA LEU A 171 -6.33 6.77 2.08
C LEU A 171 -7.33 6.14 1.10
N LEU A 172 -6.93 5.09 0.39
CA LEU A 172 -7.83 4.36 -0.51
C LEU A 172 -9.00 3.71 0.24
N ASN A 173 -8.76 3.15 1.44
CA ASN A 173 -9.84 2.59 2.27
C ASN A 173 -10.86 3.65 2.71
N GLN A 174 -10.41 4.87 2.99
CA GLN A 174 -11.33 5.99 3.24
C GLN A 174 -12.14 6.34 1.98
N ALA A 175 -11.50 6.35 0.81
CA ALA A 175 -12.17 6.60 -0.47
C ALA A 175 -13.22 5.53 -0.81
N VAL A 176 -12.98 4.25 -0.47
CA VAL A 176 -13.98 3.17 -0.61
C VAL A 176 -15.23 3.49 0.20
N ARG A 177 -15.07 3.87 1.48
CA ARG A 177 -16.20 4.21 2.36
C ARG A 177 -17.00 5.40 1.83
N ALA A 178 -16.33 6.42 1.30
CA ALA A 178 -16.98 7.61 0.76
C ALA A 178 -17.69 7.38 -0.60
N ASN A 179 -17.35 6.31 -1.33
CA ASN A 179 -17.89 6.04 -2.67
C ASN A 179 -18.73 4.75 -2.77
N GLN A 180 -19.26 4.24 -1.65
CA GLN A 180 -20.07 3.01 -1.63
C GLN A 180 -21.25 3.03 -2.62
N GLY A 181 -21.84 4.20 -2.88
CA GLY A 181 -22.93 4.39 -3.85
C GLY A 181 -22.50 4.63 -5.30
N HIS A 182 -21.21 4.49 -5.63
CA HIS A 182 -20.66 4.82 -6.95
C HIS A 182 -19.80 3.67 -7.52
N PRO A 183 -20.42 2.66 -8.15
CA PRO A 183 -19.73 1.43 -8.56
C PRO A 183 -18.55 1.66 -9.51
N GLU A 184 -18.69 2.58 -10.48
CA GLU A 184 -17.61 2.93 -11.41
C GLU A 184 -16.39 3.54 -10.69
N ARG A 185 -16.61 4.31 -9.62
CA ARG A 185 -15.53 4.92 -8.83
C ARG A 185 -14.85 3.87 -7.97
N LEU A 186 -15.63 2.99 -7.35
CA LEU A 186 -15.11 1.87 -6.57
C LEU A 186 -14.20 0.99 -7.41
N GLN A 187 -14.56 0.69 -8.66
CA GLN A 187 -13.72 -0.11 -9.55
C GLN A 187 -12.31 0.51 -9.70
N LYS A 188 -12.21 1.83 -9.88
CA LYS A 188 -10.90 2.50 -9.99
C LYS A 188 -10.13 2.54 -8.67
N ILE A 189 -10.84 2.74 -7.55
CA ILE A 189 -10.23 2.71 -6.22
C ILE A 189 -9.67 1.31 -5.93
N THR A 190 -10.44 0.25 -6.21
CA THR A 190 -10.02 -1.14 -6.02
C THR A 190 -8.81 -1.49 -6.90
N ALA A 191 -8.79 -1.06 -8.16
CA ALA A 191 -7.63 -1.28 -9.02
C ALA A 191 -6.34 -0.64 -8.46
N LEU A 192 -6.44 0.55 -7.84
CA LEU A 192 -5.29 1.15 -7.15
C LEU A 192 -4.92 0.40 -5.88
N ILE A 193 -5.88 -0.11 -5.12
CA ILE A 193 -5.62 -0.95 -3.93
C ILE A 193 -4.80 -2.18 -4.34
N ASP A 194 -5.19 -2.86 -5.43
CA ASP A 194 -4.48 -4.04 -5.93
C ASP A 194 -3.06 -3.69 -6.39
N ARG A 195 -2.88 -2.53 -7.03
CA ARG A 195 -1.56 -2.00 -7.37
C ARG A 195 -0.70 -1.71 -6.15
N VAL A 196 -1.27 -1.13 -5.09
CA VAL A 196 -0.53 -0.88 -3.82
C VAL A 196 -0.09 -2.21 -3.20
N LYS A 197 -0.99 -3.20 -3.18
CA LYS A 197 -0.69 -4.55 -2.67
C LYS A 197 0.41 -5.24 -3.48
N SER A 198 0.39 -5.14 -4.81
CA SER A 198 1.42 -5.74 -5.64
C SER A 198 2.79 -5.12 -5.39
N ILE A 199 2.86 -3.78 -5.29
CA ILE A 199 4.10 -3.06 -4.98
C ILE A 199 4.62 -3.46 -3.58
N HIS A 200 3.73 -3.59 -2.61
CA HIS A 200 4.08 -4.02 -1.26
C HIS A 200 4.66 -5.44 -1.26
N ALA A 201 4.01 -6.39 -1.94
CA ALA A 201 4.48 -7.77 -2.07
C ALA A 201 5.86 -7.83 -2.75
N GLU A 202 6.05 -7.04 -3.81
CA GLU A 202 7.35 -6.96 -4.51
C GLU A 202 8.46 -6.42 -3.61
N ARG A 203 8.19 -5.37 -2.82
CA ARG A 203 9.16 -4.84 -1.86
C ARG A 203 9.52 -5.85 -0.78
N GLN A 204 8.53 -6.54 -0.21
CA GLN A 204 8.78 -7.58 0.78
C GLN A 204 9.61 -8.72 0.20
N SER A 205 9.36 -9.13 -1.05
CA SER A 205 10.16 -10.15 -1.71
C SER A 205 11.60 -9.70 -1.92
N LYS A 206 11.82 -8.46 -2.36
CA LYS A 206 13.16 -7.87 -2.52
C LYS A 206 13.93 -7.77 -1.21
N GLU A 207 13.33 -7.23 -0.16
CA GLU A 207 13.95 -7.13 1.17
C GLU A 207 14.28 -8.52 1.75
N ALA A 208 13.37 -9.49 1.59
CA ALA A 208 13.61 -10.86 2.01
C ALA A 208 14.78 -11.50 1.22
N SER A 209 14.89 -11.19 -0.07
CA SER A 209 15.98 -11.65 -0.95
C SER A 209 17.34 -11.06 -0.57
N GLU A 210 17.41 -9.76 -0.25
CA GLU A 210 18.65 -9.10 0.16
C GLU A 210 19.20 -9.67 1.47
N LEU A 211 18.33 -10.00 2.44
CA LEU A 211 18.74 -10.62 3.71
C LEU A 211 19.01 -12.13 3.59
N LEU A 212 18.47 -12.78 2.57
CA LEU A 212 18.65 -14.21 2.32
C LEU A 212 20.08 -14.53 1.86
N LEU A 213 20.62 -13.77 0.90
CA LEU A 213 21.90 -14.09 0.25
C LEU A 213 23.07 -14.16 1.26
N PRO A 214 23.27 -13.20 2.17
CA PRO A 214 24.36 -13.27 3.15
C PRO A 214 24.22 -14.46 4.11
N ARG A 215 22.98 -14.77 4.53
CA ARG A 215 22.70 -15.86 5.47
C ARG A 215 22.95 -17.24 4.85
N ILE A 216 22.55 -17.43 3.59
CA ILE A 216 22.85 -18.66 2.84
C ILE A 216 24.36 -18.80 2.66
N LYS A 217 25.04 -17.74 2.20
CA LYS A 217 26.50 -17.73 2.02
C LYS A 217 27.23 -18.07 3.32
N GLN A 218 26.83 -17.49 4.43
CA GLN A 218 27.43 -17.74 5.74
C GLN A 218 27.30 -19.21 6.16
N ARG A 219 26.09 -19.78 6.11
CA ARG A 219 25.88 -21.19 6.50
C ARG A 219 26.66 -22.18 5.64
N LEU A 220 26.70 -21.93 4.32
CA LEU A 220 27.48 -22.76 3.40
C LEU A 220 28.99 -22.60 3.62
N ALA A 221 29.46 -21.39 3.93
CA ALA A 221 30.85 -21.15 4.30
C ALA A 221 31.23 -21.86 5.61
N ASP A 222 30.35 -21.84 6.61
CA ASP A 222 30.56 -22.53 7.90
C ASP A 222 30.54 -24.06 7.75
N TYR A 223 29.74 -24.58 6.82
CA TYR A 223 29.82 -25.99 6.45
C TYR A 223 31.17 -26.31 5.80
N ARG A 224 31.59 -25.55 4.77
CA ARG A 224 32.87 -25.75 4.09
C ARG A 224 34.07 -25.65 5.02
N LYS A 225 34.06 -24.72 5.99
CA LYS A 225 35.11 -24.60 7.00
C LYS A 225 35.26 -25.88 7.85
N ARG A 226 34.17 -26.61 8.07
CA ARG A 226 34.16 -27.84 8.88
C ARG A 226 34.50 -29.10 8.08
N THR A 227 34.06 -29.19 6.83
CA THR A 227 34.17 -30.40 6.00
C THR A 227 35.21 -30.30 4.89
N GLY A 228 35.73 -29.11 4.60
CA GLY A 228 36.65 -28.85 3.49
C GLY A 228 35.98 -28.70 2.12
N HIS A 229 34.67 -28.94 2.01
CA HIS A 229 33.91 -28.84 0.76
C HIS A 229 32.49 -28.30 0.97
N TYR A 230 31.85 -27.82 -0.10
CA TYR A 230 30.42 -27.48 -0.04
C TYR A 230 29.55 -28.75 0.02
N PRO A 231 28.29 -28.67 0.48
CA PRO A 231 27.38 -29.82 0.50
C PRO A 231 27.26 -30.45 -0.89
N LEU A 232 27.64 -31.72 -1.06
CA LEU A 232 27.59 -32.37 -2.38
C LEU A 232 26.26 -33.11 -2.61
N THR A 233 25.56 -33.45 -1.53
CA THR A 233 24.27 -34.16 -1.57
C THR A 233 23.14 -33.25 -1.13
N VAL A 234 21.93 -33.55 -1.60
CA VAL A 234 20.70 -32.83 -1.21
C VAL A 234 20.43 -32.97 0.29
N GLU A 235 20.72 -34.14 0.86
CA GLU A 235 20.59 -34.38 2.31
C GLU A 235 21.51 -33.46 3.13
N ALA A 236 22.78 -33.35 2.73
CA ALA A 236 23.73 -32.44 3.36
C ALA A 236 23.30 -30.97 3.19
N LEU A 237 22.75 -30.62 2.03
CA LEU A 237 22.23 -29.28 1.78
C LEU A 237 21.04 -28.96 2.71
N ASN A 238 20.07 -29.86 2.82
CA ASN A 238 18.89 -29.70 3.68
C ASN A 238 19.26 -29.61 5.16
N ALA A 239 20.32 -30.32 5.59
CA ALA A 239 20.84 -30.20 6.95
C ALA A 239 21.43 -28.80 7.23
N VAL A 240 22.03 -28.14 6.22
CA VAL A 240 22.60 -26.79 6.36
C VAL A 240 21.53 -25.71 6.18
N LEU A 241 20.61 -25.93 5.24
CA LEU A 241 19.53 -25.01 4.87
C LEU A 241 18.18 -25.76 4.94
N PRO A 242 17.57 -25.84 6.13
CA PRO A 242 16.25 -26.46 6.27
C PRO A 242 15.19 -25.59 5.56
N ALA A 243 14.29 -26.21 4.80
CA ALA A 243 13.29 -25.52 3.97
C ALA A 243 12.28 -24.69 4.77
N ASP A 244 12.02 -25.10 6.00
CA ASP A 244 11.03 -24.59 6.94
C ASP A 244 11.62 -23.62 7.97
N GLN A 245 12.95 -23.44 7.94
CA GLN A 245 13.66 -22.52 8.82
C GLN A 245 14.27 -21.35 8.05
N ALA A 246 14.61 -20.27 8.77
CA ALA A 246 15.44 -19.22 8.17
C ALA A 246 16.80 -19.82 7.76
N PRO A 247 17.33 -19.50 6.57
CA PRO A 247 16.88 -18.45 5.65
C PRO A 247 15.77 -18.85 4.64
N LEU A 248 15.46 -20.13 4.43
CA LEU A 248 14.58 -20.60 3.35
C LEU A 248 13.06 -20.54 3.64
N LYS A 249 12.61 -20.09 4.82
CA LYS A 249 11.18 -20.03 5.17
C LYS A 249 10.25 -19.55 4.05
N TYR A 250 10.65 -18.50 3.32
CA TYR A 250 9.89 -17.88 2.23
C TYR A 250 10.41 -18.20 0.81
N HIS A 251 11.35 -19.13 0.67
CA HIS A 251 12.03 -19.41 -0.59
C HIS A 251 12.22 -20.91 -0.82
N ASP A 252 12.23 -21.34 -2.08
CA ASP A 252 12.50 -22.70 -2.49
C ASP A 252 13.84 -22.80 -3.20
N ILE A 253 14.64 -23.83 -2.92
CA ILE A 253 15.80 -24.15 -3.75
C ILE A 253 15.30 -24.98 -4.94
N ILE A 254 15.35 -24.39 -6.13
CA ILE A 254 14.88 -25.03 -7.38
C ILE A 254 16.01 -25.66 -8.19
N GLY A 255 17.26 -25.36 -7.84
CA GLY A 255 18.44 -25.94 -8.47
C GLY A 255 19.65 -25.80 -7.56
N TYR A 256 20.45 -26.85 -7.46
CA TYR A 256 21.68 -26.84 -6.70
C TYR A 256 22.72 -27.75 -7.33
N LYS A 257 23.92 -27.23 -7.55
CA LYS A 257 25.08 -27.99 -7.99
C LYS A 257 26.31 -27.49 -7.25
N ALA A 258 27.05 -28.41 -6.65
CA ALA A 258 28.27 -28.08 -5.92
C ALA A 258 29.45 -28.95 -6.36
N THR A 259 30.62 -28.40 -6.12
CA THR A 259 31.93 -29.05 -6.22
C THR A 259 32.66 -28.85 -4.90
N SER A 260 33.87 -29.39 -4.76
CA SER A 260 34.69 -29.19 -3.57
C SER A 260 34.96 -27.71 -3.27
N GLN A 261 35.05 -26.87 -4.30
CA GLN A 261 35.44 -25.46 -4.15
C GLN A 261 34.38 -24.45 -4.58
N ALA A 262 33.32 -24.86 -5.27
CA ALA A 262 32.33 -23.93 -5.80
C ALA A 262 30.92 -24.48 -5.67
N TYR A 263 29.92 -23.59 -5.66
CA TYR A 263 28.53 -23.98 -5.82
C TYR A 263 27.77 -22.97 -6.68
N HIS A 264 26.75 -23.49 -7.37
CA HIS A 264 25.71 -22.77 -8.05
C HIS A 264 24.36 -23.16 -7.43
N MET A 265 23.57 -22.18 -7.03
CA MET A 265 22.26 -22.40 -6.41
C MET A 265 21.24 -21.45 -7.02
N LEU A 266 20.06 -21.98 -7.33
CA LEU A 266 18.91 -21.22 -7.79
C LEU A 266 17.85 -21.23 -6.69
N VAL A 267 17.47 -20.05 -6.22
CA VAL A 267 16.49 -19.86 -5.15
C VAL A 267 15.31 -19.07 -5.70
N ARG A 268 14.10 -19.60 -5.54
CA ARG A 268 12.86 -18.98 -5.99
C ARG A 268 12.06 -18.47 -4.80
N SER A 269 11.46 -17.28 -4.92
CA SER A 269 10.53 -16.78 -3.90
C SER A 269 9.22 -17.57 -3.91
N LYS A 270 8.71 -17.99 -2.74
CA LYS A 270 7.38 -18.65 -2.62
C LYS A 270 6.24 -17.67 -2.90
N THR A 271 6.44 -16.39 -2.60
CA THR A 271 5.44 -15.34 -2.77
C THR A 271 5.44 -14.76 -4.19
N ASP A 272 6.58 -14.80 -4.88
CA ASP A 272 6.68 -14.41 -6.29
C ASP A 272 7.48 -15.48 -7.08
N PRO A 273 6.81 -16.48 -7.68
CA PRO A 273 7.47 -17.55 -8.40
C PRO A 273 8.29 -17.09 -9.62
N LYS A 274 8.07 -15.87 -10.12
CA LYS A 274 8.86 -15.29 -11.22
C LYS A 274 10.22 -14.79 -10.74
N HIS A 275 10.35 -14.53 -9.44
CA HIS A 275 11.59 -14.06 -8.86
C HIS A 275 12.51 -15.24 -8.54
N VAL A 276 13.55 -15.41 -9.36
CA VAL A 276 14.60 -16.43 -9.19
C VAL A 276 15.93 -15.74 -8.99
N LEU A 277 16.61 -16.07 -7.89
CA LEU A 277 17.94 -15.61 -7.55
C LEU A 277 18.97 -16.68 -7.91
N SER A 278 19.99 -16.29 -8.66
CA SER A 278 21.18 -17.12 -8.85
C SER A 278 22.23 -16.77 -7.81
N LEU A 279 22.76 -17.81 -7.16
CA LEU A 279 23.78 -17.76 -6.13
C LEU A 279 24.99 -18.54 -6.62
N ASP A 280 25.99 -17.80 -7.08
CA ASP A 280 27.24 -18.34 -7.57
C ASP A 280 28.37 -18.00 -6.61
N VAL A 281 29.09 -19.03 -6.15
CA VAL A 281 30.34 -18.87 -5.41
C VAL A 281 31.37 -19.79 -6.01
N THR A 282 32.41 -19.20 -6.57
CA THR A 282 33.61 -19.90 -7.02
C THR A 282 34.68 -19.76 -5.95
N GLY A 283 35.27 -20.88 -5.51
CA GLY A 283 36.37 -20.89 -4.53
C GLY A 283 37.72 -20.41 -5.06
N LEU A 284 37.75 -19.76 -6.23
CA LEU A 284 38.88 -18.98 -6.68
C LEU A 284 38.98 -17.76 -5.75
N ILE A 285 39.89 -17.86 -4.80
CA ILE A 285 40.32 -16.74 -3.95
C ILE A 285 40.71 -15.58 -4.86
N GLN A 286 40.07 -14.42 -4.68
CA GLN A 286 40.69 -13.12 -4.94
C GLN A 286 41.43 -12.71 -3.67
#